data_AF-M5IRU7-F1
#
_entry.id   AF-M5IRU7-F1
#
_cell.length_a   1.000
_cell.length_b   1.000
_cell.length_c   1.000
_cell.angle_alpha   90.00
_cell.angle_beta   90.00
_cell.angle_gamma   90.00
#
_symmetry.space_group_name_H-M   'P 1'
#
loop_
_entity.id
_entity.type
_entity.pdbx_description
1 polymer ?
#
loop_
_entity_poly.entity_id
_entity_poly.type
_entity_poly.pdbx_seq_one_letter_code
_entity_poly.pdbx_strand_id
1 'polypeptide(L)'
;MKGVAINETTIIGDDGKYYKFSFEDVRSGRPSGGERAAFRPDGAFARDVFVIADEGEKRSTKNVRSEETKAALKESAAFERARMLGIASGIVPAVIKIYAYFIASYSGLALQIADNLAVIAAALLTYAALGGVAKLAHSEDLHINYGKAMIVMFVAHVTATLASYMADAAHPLAKLVAVIALLLLGYVAFVWGRVFFELARLTRNGLFRIYVCTFFAGELLWASGVLAVFGFFLLVASFFIYIAAWVKTDKVGEAKYGEQI
;
A
#
# COMPACT_ATOMS: atom_id res chain seq x y z
N MET A 1 -27.03 -30.96 15.70
CA MET A 1 -26.38 -29.65 15.97
C MET A 1 -26.95 -28.62 15.00
N LYS A 2 -26.88 -27.34 15.32
CA LYS A 2 -27.27 -26.25 14.41
C LYS A 2 -26.05 -25.38 14.14
N GLY A 3 -26.05 -24.71 13.00
CA GLY A 3 -24.99 -23.80 12.60
C GLY A 3 -25.41 -22.94 11.42
N VAL A 4 -24.47 -22.16 10.90
CA VAL A 4 -24.66 -21.32 9.71
C VAL A 4 -23.75 -21.82 8.61
N ALA A 5 -24.32 -22.17 7.46
CA ALA A 5 -23.54 -22.47 6.27
C ALA A 5 -22.87 -21.18 5.78
N ILE A 6 -21.55 -21.17 5.71
CA ILE A 6 -20.79 -19.99 5.25
C ILE A 6 -20.48 -20.05 3.76
N ASN A 7 -20.51 -21.24 3.17
CA ASN A 7 -20.43 -21.50 1.73
C ASN A 7 -21.10 -22.85 1.43
N GLU A 8 -20.96 -23.32 0.19
CA GLU A 8 -21.56 -24.58 -0.29
C GLU A 8 -20.93 -25.86 0.31
N THR A 9 -19.88 -25.75 1.12
CA THR A 9 -19.11 -26.90 1.65
C THR A 9 -18.77 -26.81 3.14
N THR A 10 -19.12 -25.72 3.83
CA THR A 10 -18.69 -25.47 5.20
C THR A 10 -19.79 -24.83 6.06
N ILE A 11 -19.97 -25.36 7.27
CA ILE A 11 -20.88 -24.86 8.31
C ILE A 11 -20.06 -24.45 9.53
N ILE A 12 -20.34 -23.27 10.08
CA ILE A 12 -19.89 -22.91 11.44
C ILE A 12 -20.99 -23.36 12.40
N GLY A 13 -20.68 -24.31 13.27
CA GLY A 13 -21.59 -24.76 14.31
C GLY A 13 -21.87 -23.65 15.32
N ASP A 14 -23.01 -23.73 16.01
CA ASP A 14 -23.33 -22.83 17.12
C ASP A 14 -22.32 -22.97 18.29
N ASP A 15 -21.46 -24.00 18.26
CA ASP A 15 -20.31 -24.21 19.14
C ASP A 15 -19.03 -23.45 18.71
N GLY A 16 -19.09 -22.69 17.61
CA GLY A 16 -17.98 -21.92 17.05
C GLY A 16 -16.97 -22.74 16.24
N LYS A 17 -17.20 -24.04 16.03
CA LYS A 17 -16.30 -24.91 15.26
C LYS A 17 -16.71 -25.00 13.80
N TYR A 18 -15.73 -25.24 12.93
CA TYR A 18 -15.94 -25.42 11.50
C TYR A 18 -16.14 -26.88 11.16
N TYR A 19 -17.20 -27.16 10.41
CA TYR A 19 -17.54 -28.49 9.91
C TYR A 19 -17.63 -28.47 8.39
N LYS A 20 -16.89 -29.36 7.72
CA LYS A 20 -16.93 -29.52 6.26
C LYS A 20 -18.03 -30.51 5.86
N PHE A 21 -18.72 -30.27 4.76
CA PHE A 21 -19.70 -31.20 4.22
C PHE A 21 -19.57 -31.26 2.70
N SER A 22 -19.94 -32.39 2.11
CA SER A 22 -20.02 -32.58 0.67
C SER A 22 -21.46 -32.43 0.19
N PHE A 23 -21.65 -32.30 -1.13
CA PHE A 23 -22.99 -32.23 -1.71
C PHE A 23 -23.84 -33.47 -1.38
N GLU A 24 -23.22 -34.63 -1.22
CA GLU A 24 -23.88 -35.90 -0.88
C GLU A 24 -24.44 -35.93 0.55
N ASP A 25 -23.89 -35.08 1.42
CA ASP A 25 -24.32 -34.96 2.82
C ASP A 25 -25.57 -34.07 2.97
N VAL A 26 -25.98 -33.34 1.92
CA VAL A 26 -27.12 -32.42 1.94
C VAL A 26 -28.43 -33.17 1.69
N ARG A 27 -29.36 -33.09 2.64
CA ARG A 27 -30.65 -33.79 2.60
C ARG A 27 -31.81 -32.88 2.19
N SER A 28 -31.75 -31.58 2.46
CA SER A 28 -32.78 -30.63 2.04
C SER A 28 -32.27 -29.19 1.97
N GLY A 29 -32.53 -28.52 0.85
CA GLY A 29 -32.09 -27.15 0.58
C GLY A 29 -30.59 -27.08 0.25
N ARG A 30 -30.21 -26.26 -0.74
CA ARG A 30 -28.80 -26.04 -1.08
C ARG A 30 -28.27 -24.87 -0.26
N PRO A 31 -27.29 -25.08 0.65
CA PRO A 31 -26.72 -24.00 1.42
C PRO A 31 -25.94 -23.06 0.50
N SER A 32 -26.46 -21.87 0.25
CA SER A 32 -25.83 -20.87 -0.64
C SER A 32 -24.99 -19.82 0.11
N GLY A 33 -24.87 -19.98 1.44
CA GLY A 33 -24.18 -19.06 2.34
C GLY A 33 -25.14 -18.15 3.12
N GLY A 34 -24.94 -18.05 4.43
CA GLY A 34 -25.75 -17.25 5.36
C GLY A 34 -27.03 -17.92 5.86
N GLU A 35 -27.29 -19.15 5.44
CA GLU A 35 -28.48 -19.92 5.85
C GLU A 35 -28.20 -20.73 7.12
N ARG A 36 -29.20 -20.82 8.00
CA ARG A 36 -29.13 -21.71 9.15
C ARG A 36 -29.28 -23.15 8.65
N ALA A 37 -28.44 -24.03 9.13
CA ALA A 37 -28.51 -25.45 8.82
C ALA A 37 -28.50 -26.29 10.10
N ALA A 38 -29.28 -27.36 10.12
CA ALA A 38 -29.14 -28.44 11.09
C ALA A 38 -28.28 -29.55 10.47
N PHE A 39 -27.38 -30.14 11.25
CA PHE A 39 -26.50 -31.21 10.80
C PHE A 39 -26.11 -32.15 11.95
N ARG A 40 -25.61 -33.33 11.59
CA ARG A 40 -25.00 -34.29 12.51
C ARG A 40 -23.46 -34.15 12.46
N PRO A 41 -22.79 -33.76 13.56
CA PRO A 41 -21.35 -33.66 13.60
C PRO A 41 -20.70 -35.05 13.60
N ASP A 42 -19.65 -35.22 12.81
CA ASP A 42 -18.79 -36.40 12.75
C ASP A 42 -17.32 -35.96 12.64
N GLY A 43 -16.67 -35.78 13.78
CA GLY A 43 -15.33 -35.18 13.85
C GLY A 43 -15.31 -33.75 13.28
N ALA A 44 -14.57 -33.54 12.20
CA ALA A 44 -14.48 -32.27 11.47
C ALA A 44 -15.51 -32.15 10.33
N PHE A 45 -16.42 -33.12 10.20
CA PHE A 45 -17.40 -33.19 9.11
C PHE A 45 -18.83 -33.01 9.61
N ALA A 46 -19.69 -32.49 8.75
CA ALA A 46 -21.13 -32.37 8.95
C ALA A 46 -21.86 -33.31 8.00
N ARG A 47 -22.58 -34.29 8.55
CA ARG A 47 -23.43 -35.22 7.80
C ARG A 47 -24.90 -34.86 7.94
N ASP A 48 -25.71 -35.29 6.99
CA ASP A 48 -27.17 -35.11 6.99
C ASP A 48 -27.58 -33.65 7.23
N VAL A 49 -27.19 -32.77 6.32
CA VAL A 49 -27.36 -31.31 6.39
C VAL A 49 -28.76 -30.91 5.89
N PHE A 50 -29.50 -30.16 6.71
CA PHE A 50 -30.83 -29.63 6.42
C PHE A 50 -30.85 -28.10 6.54
N VAL A 51 -31.19 -27.38 5.47
CA VAL A 51 -31.34 -25.92 5.50
C VAL A 51 -32.67 -25.55 6.18
N ILE A 52 -32.60 -24.69 7.20
CA ILE A 52 -33.75 -24.18 7.96
C ILE A 52 -34.21 -22.87 7.30
N ALA A 53 -35.35 -22.91 6.63
CA ALA A 53 -36.07 -21.70 6.21
C ALA A 53 -36.68 -21.04 7.45
N ASP A 54 -36.33 -19.79 7.70
CA ASP A 54 -36.81 -19.02 8.84
C ASP A 54 -37.54 -17.80 8.26
N GLU A 55 -38.88 -17.86 8.23
CA GLU A 55 -39.74 -16.95 7.45
C GLU A 55 -40.17 -15.66 8.19
N GLY A 56 -39.90 -15.51 9.49
CA GLY A 56 -40.52 -14.42 10.27
C GLY A 56 -39.67 -13.17 10.52
N GLU A 57 -38.37 -13.31 10.78
CA GLU A 57 -37.60 -12.26 11.48
C GLU A 57 -36.37 -11.73 10.70
N LYS A 58 -36.14 -12.25 9.49
CA LYS A 58 -34.89 -12.07 8.72
C LYS A 58 -34.80 -10.79 7.87
N ARG A 59 -35.87 -10.02 7.62
CA ARG A 59 -35.81 -8.95 6.61
C ARG A 59 -35.03 -7.70 7.04
N SER A 60 -35.06 -7.28 8.31
CA SER A 60 -34.30 -6.10 8.73
C SER A 60 -32.81 -6.40 8.93
N THR A 61 -32.48 -7.54 9.54
CA THR A 61 -31.09 -7.96 9.79
C THR A 61 -30.37 -8.47 8.53
N LYS A 62 -31.07 -9.10 7.57
CA LYS A 62 -30.46 -9.52 6.29
C LYS A 62 -30.10 -8.33 5.39
N ASN A 63 -30.88 -7.25 5.42
CA ASN A 63 -30.57 -6.03 4.69
C ASN A 63 -29.36 -5.30 5.29
N VAL A 64 -29.30 -5.14 6.62
CA VAL A 64 -28.15 -4.52 7.31
C VAL A 64 -26.89 -5.37 7.12
N ARG A 65 -26.97 -6.69 7.29
CA ARG A 65 -25.83 -7.60 7.09
C ARG A 65 -25.39 -7.66 5.62
N SER A 66 -26.31 -7.52 4.66
CA SER A 66 -25.99 -7.38 3.23
C SER A 66 -25.30 -6.05 2.94
N GLU A 67 -25.72 -4.96 3.57
CA GLU A 67 -25.09 -3.63 3.44
C GLU A 67 -23.66 -3.65 4.02
N GLU A 68 -23.49 -4.18 5.23
CA GLU A 68 -22.17 -4.36 5.87
C GLU A 68 -21.25 -5.26 5.05
N THR A 69 -21.77 -6.36 4.48
CA THR A 69 -20.99 -7.25 3.62
C THR A 69 -20.59 -6.55 2.31
N LYS A 70 -21.49 -5.76 1.70
CA LYS A 70 -21.17 -4.95 0.51
C LYS A 70 -20.16 -3.86 0.81
N ALA A 71 -20.24 -3.22 1.98
CA ALA A 71 -19.28 -2.22 2.44
C ALA A 71 -17.89 -2.86 2.64
N ALA A 72 -17.82 -3.99 3.34
CA ALA A 72 -16.56 -4.72 3.55
C ALA A 72 -15.93 -5.21 2.23
N LEU A 73 -16.75 -5.67 1.26
CA LEU A 73 -16.27 -6.03 -0.08
C LEU A 73 -15.74 -4.81 -0.86
N LYS A 74 -16.42 -3.67 -0.74
CA LYS A 74 -15.98 -2.41 -1.38
C LYS A 74 -14.69 -1.89 -0.77
N GLU A 75 -14.53 -1.98 0.55
CA GLU A 75 -13.31 -1.64 1.28
C GLU A 75 -12.15 -2.57 0.92
N SER A 76 -12.41 -3.88 0.84
CA SER A 76 -11.42 -4.87 0.39
C SER A 76 -10.96 -4.60 -1.05
N ALA A 77 -11.88 -4.31 -1.96
CA ALA A 77 -11.54 -3.95 -3.34
C ALA A 77 -10.78 -2.61 -3.44
N ALA A 78 -11.15 -1.62 -2.62
CA ALA A 78 -10.44 -0.35 -2.55
C ALA A 78 -9.02 -0.52 -2.00
N PHE A 79 -8.85 -1.40 -1.01
CA PHE A 79 -7.55 -1.75 -0.46
C PHE A 79 -6.68 -2.48 -1.47
N GLU A 80 -7.23 -3.46 -2.17
CA GLU A 80 -6.50 -4.21 -3.20
C GLU A 80 -6.01 -3.27 -4.31
N ARG A 81 -6.83 -2.30 -4.73
CA ARG A 81 -6.40 -1.25 -5.67
C ARG A 81 -5.26 -0.40 -5.11
N ALA A 82 -5.36 0.03 -3.85
CA ALA A 82 -4.30 0.81 -3.20
C ALA A 82 -2.99 0.02 -3.13
N ARG A 83 -3.06 -1.26 -2.78
CA ARG A 83 -1.92 -2.17 -2.76
C ARG A 83 -1.30 -2.35 -4.15
N MET A 84 -2.12 -2.59 -5.16
CA MET A 84 -1.67 -2.72 -6.55
C MET A 84 -0.99 -1.44 -7.06
N LEU A 85 -1.52 -0.28 -6.73
CA LEU A 85 -0.90 1.01 -7.05
C LEU A 85 0.44 1.20 -6.34
N GLY A 86 0.55 0.78 -5.08
CA GLY A 86 1.80 0.80 -4.32
C GLY A 86 2.86 -0.17 -4.85
N ILE A 87 2.46 -1.32 -5.40
CA ILE A 87 3.39 -2.22 -6.09
C ILE A 87 3.81 -1.59 -7.44
N ALA A 88 2.84 -1.08 -8.19
CA ALA A 88 3.08 -0.46 -9.49
C ALA A 88 3.99 0.77 -9.39
N SER A 89 3.90 1.56 -8.31
CA SER A 89 4.77 2.73 -8.10
C SER A 89 6.24 2.37 -7.94
N GLY A 90 6.58 1.13 -7.58
CA GLY A 90 7.96 0.64 -7.63
C GLY A 90 8.32 0.05 -8.99
N ILE A 91 7.46 -0.80 -9.55
CA ILE A 91 7.76 -1.56 -10.78
C ILE A 91 7.79 -0.66 -12.03
N VAL A 92 6.81 0.22 -12.21
CA VAL A 92 6.68 1.06 -13.42
C VAL A 92 7.93 1.93 -13.64
N PRO A 93 8.43 2.68 -12.64
CA PRO A 93 9.67 3.44 -12.77
C PRO A 93 10.88 2.56 -13.09
N ALA A 94 10.98 1.38 -12.46
CA ALA A 94 12.07 0.45 -12.71
C ALA A 94 12.06 -0.05 -14.16
N VAL A 95 10.88 -0.38 -14.71
CA VAL A 95 10.71 -0.81 -16.11
C VAL A 95 11.09 0.33 -17.07
N ILE A 96 10.64 1.56 -16.80
CA ILE A 96 11.01 2.73 -17.60
C ILE A 96 12.53 2.88 -17.66
N LYS A 97 13.21 2.79 -16.50
CA LYS A 97 14.67 2.87 -16.43
C LYS A 97 15.34 1.69 -17.14
N ILE A 98 14.94 0.45 -16.89
CA ILE A 98 15.54 -0.72 -17.55
C ILE A 98 15.43 -0.60 -19.08
N TYR A 99 14.26 -0.20 -19.58
CA TYR A 99 14.05 0.01 -21.01
C TYR A 99 14.97 1.12 -21.56
N ALA A 100 14.96 2.29 -20.92
CA ALA A 100 15.75 3.44 -21.38
C ALA A 100 17.26 3.15 -21.38
N TYR A 101 17.79 2.58 -20.29
CA TYR A 101 19.21 2.34 -20.12
C TYR A 101 19.71 1.14 -20.94
N PHE A 102 18.99 0.01 -20.94
CA PHE A 102 19.51 -1.27 -21.43
C PHE A 102 18.91 -1.75 -22.75
N ILE A 103 17.69 -1.32 -23.10
CA ILE A 103 17.00 -1.80 -24.31
C ILE A 103 17.11 -0.77 -25.43
N ALA A 104 16.74 0.47 -25.13
CA ALA A 104 16.74 1.56 -26.10
C ALA A 104 18.05 2.36 -26.11
N SER A 105 18.94 2.10 -25.15
CA SER A 105 20.25 2.77 -24.99
C SER A 105 20.16 4.29 -25.10
N TYR A 106 19.15 4.89 -24.46
CA TYR A 106 18.97 6.32 -24.44
C TYR A 106 20.18 7.01 -23.80
N SER A 107 20.55 8.16 -24.36
CA SER A 107 21.62 9.02 -23.84
C SER A 107 21.21 10.48 -23.95
N GLY A 108 21.87 11.36 -23.18
CA GLY A 108 21.61 12.80 -23.20
C GLY A 108 20.14 13.11 -22.86
N LEU A 109 19.49 13.93 -23.68
CA LEU A 109 18.13 14.40 -23.44
C LEU A 109 17.10 13.27 -23.33
N ALA A 110 17.21 12.23 -24.17
CA ALA A 110 16.27 11.11 -24.15
C ALA A 110 16.32 10.35 -22.81
N LEU A 111 17.51 10.18 -22.25
CA LEU A 111 17.69 9.51 -20.96
C LEU A 111 17.13 10.35 -19.80
N GLN A 112 17.40 11.67 -19.83
CA GLN A 112 16.84 12.60 -18.83
C GLN A 112 15.31 12.62 -18.84
N ILE A 113 14.69 12.59 -20.03
CA ILE A 113 13.23 12.50 -20.15
C ILE A 113 12.70 11.21 -19.54
N ALA A 114 13.36 10.07 -19.81
CA ALA A 114 12.95 8.78 -19.24
C ALA A 114 13.09 8.75 -17.71
N ASP A 115 14.18 9.31 -17.16
CA ASP A 115 14.37 9.40 -15.71
C ASP A 115 13.31 10.29 -15.05
N ASN A 116 13.01 11.44 -15.64
CA ASN A 116 11.95 12.32 -15.15
C ASN A 116 10.58 11.63 -15.20
N LEU A 117 10.29 10.90 -16.28
CA LEU A 117 9.06 10.13 -16.42
C LEU A 117 8.95 9.04 -15.35
N ALA A 118 10.05 8.33 -15.06
CA ALA A 118 10.11 7.33 -14.01
C ALA A 118 9.82 7.95 -12.63
N VAL A 119 10.41 9.11 -12.32
CA VAL A 119 10.18 9.83 -11.06
C VAL A 119 8.72 10.26 -10.93
N ILE A 120 8.14 10.86 -11.98
CA ILE A 120 6.74 11.32 -11.99
C ILE A 120 5.79 10.13 -11.84
N ALA A 121 6.03 9.03 -12.55
CA ALA A 121 5.23 7.82 -12.43
C ALA A 121 5.26 7.25 -11.00
N ALA A 122 6.44 7.17 -10.39
CA ALA A 122 6.59 6.70 -9.00
C ALA A 122 5.77 7.56 -8.03
N ALA A 123 5.92 8.88 -8.16
CA ALA A 123 5.25 9.90 -7.38
C ALA A 123 3.72 9.79 -7.46
N LEU A 124 3.16 9.78 -8.67
CA LEU A 124 1.71 9.76 -8.89
C LEU A 124 1.07 8.45 -8.43
N LEU A 125 1.71 7.32 -8.72
CA LEU A 125 1.21 6.01 -8.29
C LEU A 125 1.27 5.85 -6.77
N THR A 126 2.35 6.32 -6.13
CA THR A 126 2.47 6.32 -4.66
C THR A 126 1.42 7.24 -4.04
N TYR A 127 1.21 8.44 -4.58
CA TYR A 127 0.18 9.36 -4.11
C TYR A 127 -1.22 8.71 -4.19
N ALA A 128 -1.54 8.05 -5.30
CA ALA A 128 -2.81 7.34 -5.47
C ALA A 128 -2.96 6.15 -4.50
N ALA A 129 -1.89 5.38 -4.29
CA ALA A 129 -1.85 4.28 -3.32
C ALA A 129 -2.12 4.78 -1.90
N LEU A 130 -1.42 5.84 -1.49
CA LEU A 130 -1.61 6.48 -0.18
C LEU A 130 -3.01 7.07 -0.04
N GLY A 131 -3.59 7.65 -1.10
CA GLY A 131 -4.97 8.14 -1.10
C GLY A 131 -6.00 7.04 -0.87
N GLY A 132 -5.75 5.84 -1.41
CA GLY A 132 -6.57 4.66 -1.13
C GLY A 132 -6.48 4.21 0.33
N VAL A 133 -5.26 4.12 0.88
CA VAL A 133 -5.04 3.76 2.29
C VAL A 133 -5.60 4.80 3.25
N ALA A 134 -5.39 6.09 2.94
CA ALA A 134 -5.90 7.23 3.71
C ALA A 134 -7.42 7.18 3.90
N LYS A 135 -8.16 6.92 2.82
CA LYS A 135 -9.62 6.79 2.86
C LYS A 135 -10.08 5.62 3.73
N LEU A 136 -9.38 4.48 3.67
CA LEU A 136 -9.68 3.29 4.47
C LEU A 136 -9.31 3.46 5.95
N ALA A 137 -8.27 4.24 6.22
CA ALA A 137 -7.79 4.51 7.57
C ALA A 137 -8.50 5.71 8.24
N HIS A 138 -9.38 6.41 7.53
CA HIS A 138 -9.93 7.72 7.91
C HIS A 138 -8.85 8.74 8.29
N SER A 139 -7.69 8.68 7.63
CA SER A 139 -6.56 9.60 7.83
C SER A 139 -6.26 10.32 6.52
N GLU A 140 -6.90 11.48 6.32
CA GLU A 140 -6.67 12.29 5.11
C GLU A 140 -5.24 12.85 5.05
N ASP A 141 -4.57 12.98 6.20
CA ASP A 141 -3.25 13.57 6.33
C ASP A 141 -2.17 12.82 5.55
N LEU A 142 -2.29 11.51 5.39
CA LEU A 142 -1.26 10.66 4.80
C LEU A 142 -0.93 11.07 3.34
N HIS A 143 -1.96 11.14 2.49
CA HIS A 143 -1.79 11.46 1.07
C HIS A 143 -1.60 12.96 0.84
N ILE A 144 -2.20 13.83 1.66
CA ILE A 144 -2.02 15.29 1.59
C ILE A 144 -0.56 15.65 1.92
N ASN A 145 -0.01 15.09 2.99
CA ASN A 145 1.38 15.35 3.38
C ASN A 145 2.37 14.81 2.34
N TYR A 146 2.09 13.65 1.77
CA TYR A 146 2.88 13.14 0.63
C TYR A 146 2.81 14.09 -0.57
N GLY A 147 1.62 14.58 -0.94
CA GLY A 147 1.43 15.54 -2.03
C GLY A 147 2.19 16.86 -1.80
N LYS A 148 2.16 17.41 -0.58
CA LYS A 148 2.96 18.59 -0.20
C LYS A 148 4.46 18.32 -0.38
N ALA A 149 4.94 17.16 0.08
CA ALA A 149 6.33 16.77 -0.08
C ALA A 149 6.73 16.65 -1.55
N MET A 150 5.85 16.18 -2.45
CA MET A 150 6.14 16.13 -3.88
C MET A 150 6.33 17.52 -4.49
N ILE A 151 5.50 18.50 -4.11
CA ILE A 151 5.62 19.88 -4.59
C ILE A 151 6.95 20.47 -4.10
N VAL A 152 7.27 20.31 -2.80
CA VAL A 152 8.53 20.82 -2.25
C VAL A 152 9.73 20.12 -2.87
N MET A 153 9.63 18.83 -3.17
CA MET A 153 10.68 18.08 -3.88
C MET A 153 10.95 18.66 -5.27
N PHE A 154 9.91 19.01 -6.03
CA PHE A 154 10.08 19.68 -7.32
C PHE A 154 10.79 21.04 -7.17
N VAL A 155 10.35 21.87 -6.22
CA VAL A 155 10.99 23.16 -5.94
C VAL A 155 12.45 22.97 -5.52
N ALA A 156 12.74 21.96 -4.70
CA ALA A 156 14.10 21.64 -4.26
C ALA A 156 15.00 21.26 -5.43
N HIS A 157 14.52 20.44 -6.38
CA HIS A 157 15.29 20.05 -7.57
C HIS A 157 15.55 21.23 -8.50
N VAL A 158 14.55 22.09 -8.72
CA VAL A 158 14.73 23.32 -9.52
C VAL A 158 15.75 24.25 -8.86
N THR A 159 15.69 24.38 -7.52
CA THR A 159 16.61 25.21 -6.74
C THR A 159 18.03 24.63 -6.75
N ALA A 160 18.19 23.32 -6.64
CA ALA A 160 19.49 22.64 -6.76
C ALA A 160 20.10 22.83 -8.15
N THR A 161 19.28 22.72 -9.19
CA THR A 161 19.70 22.96 -10.59
C THR A 161 20.15 24.40 -10.78
N LEU A 162 19.39 25.37 -10.25
CA LEU A 162 19.77 26.78 -10.26
C LEU A 162 21.09 27.02 -9.50
N ALA A 163 21.26 26.41 -8.34
CA ALA A 163 22.51 26.49 -7.57
C ALA A 163 23.72 25.99 -8.37
N SER A 164 23.56 24.90 -9.13
CA SER A 164 24.60 24.36 -10.01
C SER A 164 24.99 25.37 -11.09
N TYR A 165 24.01 25.92 -11.83
CA TYR A 165 24.30 26.91 -12.89
C TYR A 165 24.95 28.18 -12.33
N MET A 166 24.52 28.62 -11.14
CA MET A 166 25.13 29.77 -10.47
C MET A 166 26.56 29.47 -10.02
N ALA A 167 26.86 28.25 -9.60
CA ALA A 167 28.21 27.83 -9.23
C ALA A 167 29.14 27.80 -10.46
N ASP A 168 28.65 27.29 -11.60
CA ASP A 168 29.40 27.28 -12.87
C ASP A 168 29.71 28.70 -13.36
N ALA A 169 28.80 29.64 -13.11
CA ALA A 169 29.00 31.07 -13.40
C ALA A 169 29.79 31.83 -12.30
N ALA A 170 30.32 31.13 -11.28
CA ALA A 170 31.02 31.72 -10.12
C ALA A 170 30.22 32.81 -9.38
N HIS A 171 28.89 32.72 -9.39
CA HIS A 171 28.02 33.72 -8.77
C HIS A 171 28.10 33.65 -7.23
N PRO A 172 28.23 34.79 -6.51
CA PRO A 172 28.46 34.81 -5.06
C PRO A 172 27.34 34.15 -4.23
N LEU A 173 26.11 34.17 -4.73
CA LEU A 173 24.96 33.55 -4.08
C LEU A 173 24.83 32.03 -4.28
N ALA A 174 25.65 31.39 -5.13
CA ALA A 174 25.51 29.96 -5.46
C ALA A 174 25.47 29.07 -4.21
N LYS A 175 26.33 29.36 -3.23
CA LYS A 175 26.37 28.63 -1.95
C LYS A 175 25.08 28.80 -1.13
N LEU A 176 24.52 30.00 -1.09
CA LEU A 176 23.26 30.27 -0.37
C LEU A 176 22.10 29.48 -1.01
N VAL A 177 22.01 29.50 -2.34
CA VAL A 177 20.96 28.77 -3.08
C VAL A 177 21.11 27.26 -2.89
N ALA A 178 22.35 26.75 -2.87
CA ALA A 178 22.61 25.34 -2.54
C ALA A 178 22.15 24.97 -1.12
N VAL A 179 22.39 25.83 -0.12
CA VAL A 179 21.90 25.62 1.25
C VAL A 179 20.38 25.60 1.29
N ILE A 180 19.70 26.50 0.58
CA ILE A 180 18.23 26.50 0.48
C ILE A 180 17.74 25.18 -0.13
N ALA A 181 18.35 24.71 -1.22
CA ALA A 181 18.00 23.43 -1.83
C ALA A 181 18.15 22.27 -0.83
N LEU A 182 19.25 22.23 -0.08
CA LEU A 182 19.48 21.21 0.95
C LEU A 182 18.43 21.25 2.07
N LEU A 183 18.03 22.44 2.53
CA LEU A 183 16.98 22.59 3.54
C LEU A 183 15.62 22.08 3.03
N LEU A 184 15.28 22.38 1.76
CA LEU A 184 14.06 21.87 1.13
C LEU A 184 14.08 20.33 1.00
N LEU A 185 15.22 19.75 0.59
CA LEU A 185 15.38 18.30 0.54
C LEU A 185 15.30 17.66 1.94
N GLY A 186 15.87 18.30 2.96
CA GLY A 186 15.76 17.87 4.35
C GLY A 186 14.31 17.88 4.85
N TYR A 187 13.54 18.91 4.50
CA TYR A 187 12.11 18.96 4.78
C TYR A 187 11.35 17.83 4.08
N VAL A 188 11.62 17.58 2.79
CA VAL A 188 11.01 16.47 2.04
C VAL A 188 11.31 15.14 2.71
N ALA A 189 12.56 14.92 3.10
CA ALA A 189 12.98 13.70 3.78
C ALA A 189 12.23 13.49 5.11
N PHE A 190 12.07 14.56 5.88
CA PHE A 190 11.31 14.54 7.13
C PHE A 190 9.83 14.20 6.91
N VAL A 191 9.17 14.85 5.95
CA VAL A 191 7.75 14.61 5.67
C VAL A 191 7.52 13.21 5.11
N TRP A 192 8.35 12.76 4.16
CA TRP A 192 8.29 11.38 3.65
C TRP A 192 8.54 10.35 4.75
N GLY A 193 9.51 10.60 5.62
CA GLY A 193 9.75 9.78 6.81
C GLY A 193 8.47 9.63 7.64
N ARG A 194 7.81 10.74 7.99
CA ARG A 194 6.53 10.70 8.72
C ARG A 194 5.45 9.92 7.99
N VAL A 195 5.26 10.15 6.69
CA VAL A 195 4.26 9.44 5.87
C VAL A 195 4.49 7.94 5.90
N PHE A 196 5.72 7.47 5.67
CA PHE A 196 6.00 6.03 5.64
C PHE A 196 5.99 5.38 7.03
N PHE A 197 6.34 6.13 8.09
CA PHE A 197 6.19 5.66 9.47
C PHE A 197 4.72 5.50 9.88
N GLU A 198 3.88 6.44 9.44
CA GLU A 198 2.44 6.36 9.66
C GLU A 198 1.81 5.26 8.82
N LEU A 199 2.21 5.11 7.54
CA LEU A 199 1.79 3.99 6.70
C LEU A 199 2.16 2.65 7.35
N ALA A 200 3.37 2.53 7.91
CA ALA A 200 3.80 1.33 8.64
C ALA A 200 2.90 1.05 9.86
N ARG A 201 2.46 2.09 10.57
CA ARG A 201 1.54 1.97 11.71
C ARG A 201 0.16 1.50 11.25
N LEU A 202 -0.41 2.15 10.23
CA LEU A 202 -1.73 1.84 9.69
C LEU A 202 -1.80 0.44 9.09
N THR A 203 -0.76 0.01 8.39
CA THR A 203 -0.69 -1.31 7.75
C THR A 203 -0.12 -2.40 8.68
N ARG A 204 0.32 -2.03 9.88
CA ARG A 204 1.08 -2.89 10.82
C ARG A 204 2.27 -3.58 10.16
N ASN A 205 2.91 -2.88 9.22
CA ASN A 205 4.00 -3.41 8.41
C ASN A 205 5.27 -2.57 8.60
N GLY A 206 6.19 -3.08 9.43
CA GLY A 206 7.46 -2.42 9.72
C GLY A 206 8.38 -2.24 8.51
N LEU A 207 8.14 -2.96 7.40
CA LEU A 207 8.96 -2.86 6.19
C LEU A 207 8.91 -1.45 5.58
N PHE A 208 7.81 -0.69 5.73
CA PHE A 208 7.75 0.69 5.25
C PHE A 208 8.73 1.62 6.00
N ARG A 209 9.00 1.37 7.30
CA ARG A 209 10.01 2.11 8.05
C ARG A 209 11.41 1.75 7.58
N ILE A 210 11.67 0.46 7.39
CA ILE A 210 12.97 -0.01 6.91
C ILE A 210 13.22 0.56 5.51
N TYR A 211 12.23 0.49 4.62
CA TYR A 211 12.29 1.08 3.29
C TYR A 211 12.73 2.54 3.33
N VAL A 212 12.03 3.40 4.07
CA VAL A 212 12.30 4.84 4.02
C VAL A 212 13.67 5.18 4.61
N CYS A 213 14.10 4.47 5.66
CA CYS A 213 15.45 4.62 6.22
C CYS A 213 16.54 4.15 5.25
N THR A 214 16.36 2.98 4.62
CA THR A 214 17.30 2.42 3.65
C THR A 214 17.39 3.31 2.40
N PHE A 215 16.26 3.85 1.93
CA PHE A 215 16.20 4.77 0.80
C PHE A 215 17.01 6.05 1.07
N PHE A 216 16.72 6.76 2.18
CA PHE A 216 17.44 8.00 2.48
C PHE A 216 18.91 7.78 2.82
N ALA A 217 19.26 6.66 3.47
CA ALA A 217 20.66 6.29 3.65
C ALA A 217 21.35 6.05 2.29
N GLY A 218 20.66 5.39 1.36
CA GLY A 218 21.13 5.19 -0.01
C GLY A 218 21.36 6.50 -0.76
N GLU A 219 20.38 7.40 -0.76
CA GLU A 219 20.48 8.74 -1.38
C GLU A 219 21.63 9.56 -0.78
N LEU A 220 21.82 9.53 0.54
CA LEU A 220 22.90 10.27 1.21
C LEU A 220 24.28 9.73 0.80
N LEU A 221 24.45 8.40 0.79
CA LEU A 221 25.70 7.78 0.36
C LEU A 221 25.96 8.00 -1.14
N TRP A 222 24.91 7.95 -1.96
CA TRP A 222 24.99 8.27 -3.38
C TRP A 222 25.46 9.71 -3.61
N ALA A 223 24.82 10.68 -2.93
CA ALA A 223 25.17 12.10 -3.01
C ALA A 223 26.59 12.41 -2.52
N SER A 224 27.16 11.59 -1.63
CA SER A 224 28.53 11.77 -1.13
C SER A 224 29.62 11.55 -2.18
N GLY A 225 29.32 10.87 -3.29
CA GLY A 225 30.28 10.48 -4.33
C GLY A 225 31.26 9.38 -3.89
N VAL A 226 31.95 9.55 -2.76
CA VAL A 226 32.95 8.60 -2.23
C VAL A 226 32.33 7.26 -1.86
N LEU A 227 31.10 7.26 -1.36
CA LEU A 227 30.38 6.05 -0.95
C LEU A 227 29.27 5.66 -1.94
N ALA A 228 29.32 6.16 -3.18
CA ALA A 228 28.25 5.99 -4.16
C ALA A 228 27.95 4.51 -4.47
N VAL A 229 28.96 3.64 -4.47
CA VAL A 229 28.76 2.19 -4.65
C VAL A 229 27.91 1.58 -3.54
N PHE A 230 28.15 1.96 -2.28
CA PHE A 230 27.31 1.52 -1.15
C PHE A 230 25.91 2.13 -1.22
N GLY A 231 25.82 3.40 -1.63
CA GLY A 231 24.54 4.06 -1.89
C GLY A 231 23.70 3.31 -2.92
N PHE A 232 24.31 2.88 -4.03
CA PHE A 232 23.66 2.07 -5.06
C PHE A 232 23.06 0.78 -4.49
N PHE A 233 23.82 0.01 -3.73
CA PHE A 233 23.32 -1.24 -3.12
C PHE A 233 22.17 -0.98 -2.14
N LEU A 234 22.23 0.10 -1.36
CA LEU A 234 21.12 0.48 -0.48
C LEU A 234 19.88 0.90 -1.27
N LEU A 235 20.03 1.64 -2.36
CA LEU A 235 18.90 2.03 -3.21
C LEU A 235 18.25 0.79 -3.86
N VAL A 236 19.05 -0.16 -4.35
CA VAL A 236 18.56 -1.44 -4.86
C VAL A 236 17.86 -2.25 -3.77
N ALA A 237 18.44 -2.33 -2.56
CA ALA A 237 17.80 -2.99 -1.43
C ALA A 237 16.47 -2.30 -1.05
N SER A 238 16.43 -0.97 -1.05
CA SER A 238 15.23 -0.19 -0.74
C SER A 238 14.09 -0.50 -1.71
N PHE A 239 14.38 -0.72 -3.00
CA PHE A 239 13.40 -1.14 -4.00
C PHE A 239 12.76 -2.50 -3.62
N PHE A 240 13.57 -3.51 -3.30
CA PHE A 240 13.04 -4.82 -2.92
C PHE A 240 12.25 -4.78 -1.61
N ILE A 241 12.72 -3.99 -0.63
CA ILE A 241 12.01 -3.78 0.64
C ILE A 241 10.67 -3.09 0.40
N TYR A 242 10.61 -2.09 -0.49
CA TYR A 242 9.38 -1.39 -0.84
C TYR A 242 8.34 -2.32 -1.48
N ILE A 243 8.74 -3.10 -2.47
CA ILE A 243 7.85 -4.09 -3.11
C ILE A 243 7.40 -5.13 -2.09
N ALA A 244 8.31 -5.67 -1.28
CA ALA A 244 7.96 -6.62 -0.24
C ALA A 244 7.01 -6.03 0.81
N ALA A 245 7.15 -4.74 1.14
CA ALA A 245 6.24 -4.04 2.04
C ALA A 245 4.82 -4.05 1.46
N TRP A 246 4.64 -3.62 0.22
CA TRP A 246 3.31 -3.62 -0.40
C TRP A 246 2.73 -5.02 -0.59
N VAL A 247 3.53 -6.00 -1.02
CA VAL A 247 3.08 -7.38 -1.22
C VAL A 247 2.59 -8.02 0.09
N LYS A 248 3.30 -7.78 1.21
CA LYS A 248 2.94 -8.33 2.53
C LYS A 248 1.88 -7.52 3.29
N THR A 249 1.33 -6.49 2.67
CA THR A 249 0.30 -5.66 3.30
C THR A 249 -1.06 -6.31 3.04
N ASP A 250 -1.62 -6.90 4.11
CA ASP A 250 -2.86 -7.70 4.03
C ASP A 250 -4.09 -6.96 4.57
N LYS A 251 -3.90 -5.90 5.37
CA LYS A 251 -4.99 -5.08 5.93
C LYS A 251 -4.53 -3.68 6.34
N VAL A 252 -5.49 -2.76 6.45
CA VAL A 252 -5.32 -1.43 7.05
C VAL A 252 -6.08 -1.42 8.37
N GLY A 253 -5.43 -0.99 9.45
CA GLY A 253 -6.08 -0.72 10.72
C GLY A 253 -6.56 0.73 10.80
N GLU A 254 -7.59 0.98 11.61
CA GLU A 254 -8.05 2.33 11.92
C GLU A 254 -6.95 3.17 12.57
N ALA A 255 -6.85 4.43 12.18
CA ALA A 255 -6.06 5.41 12.92
C ALA A 255 -6.75 5.65 14.28
N LYS A 256 -6.14 5.20 15.38
CA LYS A 256 -6.62 5.63 16.71
C LYS A 256 -6.40 7.14 16.82
N TYR A 257 -7.50 7.91 16.82
CA TYR A 257 -7.49 9.30 17.26
C TYR A 257 -6.94 9.36 18.69
N GLY A 258 -5.75 9.95 18.88
CA GLY A 258 -5.29 10.32 20.23
C GLY A 258 -3.83 10.09 20.58
N GLU A 259 -3.02 9.37 19.79
CA GLU A 259 -1.56 9.39 20.02
C GLU A 259 -0.94 10.53 19.22
N GLN A 260 -0.84 11.68 19.90
CA GLN A 260 0.03 12.79 19.51
C GLN A 260 1.46 12.28 19.29
N ILE A 261 2.08 12.70 18.19
CA ILE A 261 3.53 12.68 17.97
C ILE A 261 4.05 14.08 18.26
#